data_AF-A0A535F1K4-F1
#
_entry.id   AF-A0A535F1K4-F1
#
_cell.length_a   1.000
_cell.length_b   1.000
_cell.length_c   1.000
_cell.angle_alpha   90.00
_cell.angle_beta   90.00
_cell.angle_gamma   90.00
#
_symmetry.space_group_name_H-M   'P 1'
#
loop_
_entity.id
_entity.type
_entity.pdbx_description
1 polymer ?
#
loop_
_entity_poly.entity_id
_entity_poly.type
_entity_poly.pdbx_seq_one_letter_code
_entity_poly.pdbx_strand_id
1 'polypeptide(L)'
;MTMYNTEATKAFTDLLAGLQPGVIQTRNTFSLVPLLPTEQRAAFDQYVAPLEHLKLIRVQTYGTLILQNVAPQGQLIAPMHVGFFQPGAQNHATSRVVILADGKQITVNDCFCVQQTQGGLLQEAQQRFIILPLGLRKAALAKRGDNSFSRLWQDIDLHNRRYGIARGGHLERFLRPYFPRLQPFRHAFEILPQQVGAAYFIAGQLVGIEVTPNAAYWRDVGPILNIYCYGAAALLAQRYRLKAEEQKIDLEGLADLDDLAQRLREAREWEAAVRADLIQEVAALPWQSSVEDETHGLRALYVQQGEWVGQVVKEKDEVVYVSLFRDVVVDEV
;
A
#
# COMPACT_ATOMS: atom_id res chain seq x y z
N MET A 1 14.02 24.69 -10.16
CA MET A 1 12.86 24.27 -10.99
C MET A 1 13.34 23.12 -11.85
N THR A 2 13.34 21.91 -11.29
CA THR A 2 13.75 20.72 -12.02
C THR A 2 12.57 20.32 -12.88
N MET A 3 12.68 20.55 -14.19
CA MET A 3 11.66 20.10 -15.13
C MET A 3 11.63 18.57 -15.08
N TYR A 4 10.53 18.00 -14.61
CA TYR A 4 10.22 16.59 -14.86
C TYR A 4 10.17 16.43 -16.37
N ASN A 5 11.18 15.75 -16.91
CA ASN A 5 11.23 15.39 -18.31
C ASN A 5 10.02 14.50 -18.56
N THR A 6 9.02 15.02 -19.27
CA THR A 6 7.81 14.28 -19.63
C THR A 6 8.20 13.31 -20.72
N GLU A 7 8.82 12.19 -20.33
CA GLU A 7 8.94 11.05 -21.23
C GLU A 7 7.55 10.65 -21.70
N ALA A 8 7.44 10.34 -22.99
CA ALA A 8 6.19 9.95 -23.62
C ALA A 8 5.52 8.81 -22.85
N THR A 9 4.23 8.97 -22.55
CA THR A 9 3.41 7.94 -21.90
C THR A 9 3.46 6.66 -22.70
N LYS A 10 3.91 5.55 -22.08
CA LYS A 10 3.96 4.23 -22.72
C LYS A 10 2.90 3.32 -22.12
N ALA A 11 2.21 2.58 -22.98
CA ALA A 11 1.38 1.46 -22.57
C ALA A 11 2.28 0.29 -22.14
N PHE A 12 1.98 -0.33 -21.01
CA PHE A 12 2.59 -1.60 -20.62
C PHE A 12 1.54 -2.53 -19.99
N THR A 13 1.72 -3.83 -20.21
CA THR A 13 0.90 -4.93 -19.68
C THR A 13 1.73 -5.79 -18.73
N ASP A 14 1.11 -6.81 -18.12
CA ASP A 14 1.80 -7.86 -17.37
C ASP A 14 2.42 -7.40 -16.03
N LEU A 15 1.70 -6.50 -15.36
CA LEU A 15 2.11 -5.91 -14.07
C LEU A 15 2.31 -6.97 -12.95
N LEU A 16 1.64 -8.11 -13.08
CA LEU A 16 1.73 -9.24 -12.14
C LEU A 16 2.36 -10.49 -12.78
N ALA A 17 3.17 -10.33 -13.82
CA ALA A 17 3.88 -11.44 -14.44
C ALA A 17 4.61 -12.31 -13.41
N GLY A 18 4.49 -13.63 -13.58
CA GLY A 18 5.11 -14.61 -12.70
C GLY A 18 4.50 -14.69 -11.30
N LEU A 19 3.32 -14.10 -11.04
CA LEU A 19 2.58 -14.24 -9.79
C LEU A 19 1.30 -15.04 -9.97
N GLN A 20 0.93 -15.79 -8.93
CA GLN A 20 -0.35 -16.48 -8.84
C GLN A 20 -1.11 -16.09 -7.57
N PRO A 21 -2.44 -15.94 -7.63
CA PRO A 21 -3.29 -15.79 -6.47
C PRO A 21 -3.23 -17.00 -5.52
N GLY A 22 -3.16 -16.74 -4.22
CA GLY A 22 -3.30 -17.75 -3.17
C GLY A 22 -4.73 -17.87 -2.64
N VAL A 23 -4.89 -18.60 -1.54
CA VAL A 23 -6.19 -18.78 -0.88
C VAL A 23 -6.68 -17.45 -0.27
N ILE A 24 -7.93 -17.06 -0.57
CA ILE A 24 -8.55 -15.87 0.00
C ILE A 24 -8.59 -15.97 1.53
N GLN A 25 -8.26 -14.86 2.19
CA GLN A 25 -8.47 -14.71 3.62
C GLN A 25 -9.40 -13.53 3.87
N THR A 26 -10.43 -13.73 4.69
CA THR A 26 -11.49 -12.75 4.94
C THR A 26 -11.68 -12.48 6.43
N ARG A 27 -11.86 -11.21 6.76
CA ARG A 27 -12.24 -10.72 8.08
C ARG A 27 -13.28 -9.60 7.94
N ASN A 28 -14.55 -9.94 8.17
CA ASN A 28 -15.68 -9.04 7.94
C ASN A 28 -15.62 -8.46 6.51
N THR A 29 -15.70 -7.13 6.36
CA THR A 29 -15.60 -6.42 5.09
C THR A 29 -14.18 -6.32 4.52
N PHE A 30 -13.18 -6.92 5.15
CA PHE A 30 -11.80 -6.84 4.70
C PHE A 30 -11.30 -8.23 4.30
N SER A 31 -11.00 -8.40 3.02
CA SER A 31 -10.37 -9.61 2.50
C SER A 31 -9.06 -9.30 1.79
N LEU A 32 -8.18 -10.28 1.72
CA LEU A 32 -7.02 -10.24 0.86
C LEU A 32 -6.82 -11.56 0.14
N VAL A 33 -6.18 -11.47 -1.01
CA VAL A 33 -5.69 -12.60 -1.79
C VAL A 33 -4.17 -12.52 -1.81
N PRO A 34 -3.45 -13.48 -1.19
CA PRO A 34 -2.00 -13.53 -1.25
C PRO A 34 -1.51 -13.60 -2.70
N LEU A 35 -0.39 -12.95 -3.01
CA LEU A 35 0.31 -13.10 -4.29
C LEU A 35 1.59 -13.89 -4.06
N LEU A 36 1.67 -15.05 -4.71
CA LEU A 36 2.76 -16.00 -4.57
C LEU A 36 3.59 -16.01 -5.86
N PRO A 37 4.93 -16.10 -5.78
CA PRO A 37 5.76 -16.29 -6.95
C PRO A 37 5.46 -17.65 -7.61
N THR A 38 5.48 -17.66 -8.93
CA THR A 38 5.59 -18.89 -9.74
C THR A 38 7.07 -19.19 -10.01
N GLU A 39 7.37 -20.37 -10.54
CA GLU A 39 8.75 -20.74 -10.94
C GLU A 39 9.35 -19.81 -12.01
N GLN A 40 8.52 -19.07 -12.73
CA GLN A 40 8.94 -18.15 -13.79
C GLN A 40 9.41 -16.80 -13.24
N ARG A 41 9.09 -16.46 -11.98
CA ARG A 41 9.45 -15.18 -11.40
C ARG A 41 10.90 -15.17 -10.95
N ALA A 42 11.62 -14.12 -11.33
CA ALA A 42 12.98 -13.89 -10.86
C ALA A 42 13.04 -13.80 -9.33
N ALA A 43 14.09 -14.37 -8.75
CA ALA A 43 14.42 -14.17 -7.35
C ALA A 43 15.03 -12.76 -7.17
N PHE A 44 14.39 -11.95 -6.33
CA PHE A 44 14.84 -10.58 -6.01
C PHE A 44 15.46 -10.54 -4.61
N ASP A 45 16.38 -11.46 -4.33
CA ASP A 45 17.03 -11.59 -3.01
C ASP A 45 18.07 -10.48 -2.75
N GLN A 46 18.47 -9.74 -3.78
CA GLN A 46 19.34 -8.55 -3.67
C GLN A 46 18.66 -7.35 -3.00
N TYR A 47 17.36 -7.45 -2.67
CA TYR A 47 16.61 -6.38 -2.02
C TYR A 47 16.38 -6.65 -0.54
N VAL A 48 16.63 -5.65 0.28
CA VAL A 48 16.52 -5.75 1.74
C VAL A 48 15.17 -5.25 2.26
N ALA A 49 14.71 -5.86 3.34
CA ALA A 49 13.44 -5.54 3.97
C ALA A 49 13.51 -4.20 4.75
N PRO A 50 12.47 -3.35 4.68
CA PRO A 50 12.58 -1.96 5.11
C PRO A 50 12.54 -1.74 6.62
N LEU A 51 11.89 -2.59 7.43
CA LEU A 51 11.82 -2.34 8.87
C LEU A 51 13.18 -2.44 9.56
N GLU A 52 14.02 -3.34 9.07
CA GLU A 52 15.36 -3.56 9.61
C GLU A 52 16.38 -2.55 9.04
N HIS A 53 16.20 -2.13 7.78
CA HIS A 53 17.26 -1.45 7.02
C HIS A 53 16.98 0.00 6.63
N LEU A 54 15.72 0.45 6.62
CA LEU A 54 15.41 1.86 6.37
C LEU A 54 15.50 2.64 7.67
N LYS A 55 16.31 3.70 7.71
CA LYS A 55 16.36 4.62 8.85
C LYS A 55 16.14 6.06 8.42
N LEU A 56 15.26 6.76 9.12
CA LEU A 56 15.26 8.22 9.19
C LEU A 56 16.42 8.70 10.06
N ILE A 57 17.40 9.38 9.45
CA ILE A 57 18.57 9.93 10.14
C ILE A 57 18.24 11.29 10.76
N ARG A 58 17.58 12.17 9.99
CA ARG A 58 17.14 13.48 10.48
C ARG A 58 16.07 14.10 9.58
N VAL A 59 15.36 15.06 10.14
CA VAL A 59 14.56 16.04 9.39
C VAL A 59 15.37 17.33 9.32
N GLN A 60 15.76 17.77 8.12
CA GLN A 60 16.53 19.02 7.97
C GLN A 60 15.63 20.25 8.06
N THR A 61 14.50 20.19 7.38
CA THR A 61 13.49 21.23 7.28
C THR A 61 12.12 20.56 7.18
N TYR A 62 11.05 21.32 7.39
CA TYR A 62 9.70 20.85 7.08
C TYR A 62 9.63 20.40 5.62
N GLY A 63 9.10 19.20 5.39
CA GLY A 63 9.01 18.60 4.05
C GLY A 63 10.28 17.90 3.57
N THR A 64 11.32 17.76 4.40
CA THR A 64 12.58 17.11 4.00
C THR A 64 12.99 15.99 4.96
N LEU A 65 13.23 14.80 4.43
CA LEU A 65 13.74 13.65 5.18
C LEU A 65 15.11 13.23 4.66
N ILE A 66 16.04 12.94 5.57
CA ILE A 66 17.25 12.17 5.23
C ILE A 66 17.02 10.73 5.63
N LEU A 67 16.99 9.87 4.61
CA LEU A 67 16.82 8.42 4.76
C LEU A 67 18.14 7.72 4.50
N GLN A 68 18.39 6.61 5.20
CA GLN A 68 19.54 5.75 4.99
C GLN A 68 19.10 4.30 4.84
N ASN A 69 19.70 3.61 3.86
CA ASN A 69 19.75 2.15 3.86
C ASN A 69 20.97 1.74 4.70
N VAL A 70 20.73 1.14 5.88
CA VAL A 70 21.80 0.67 6.77
C VAL A 70 22.22 -0.78 6.51
N ALA A 71 21.66 -1.43 5.50
CA ALA A 71 22.11 -2.76 5.12
C ALA A 71 23.57 -2.72 4.64
N PRO A 72 24.40 -3.69 5.04
CA PRO A 72 25.76 -3.80 4.55
C PRO A 72 25.80 -4.14 3.05
N GLN A 73 24.76 -4.80 2.53
CA GLN A 73 24.60 -5.19 1.13
C GLN A 73 23.11 -5.21 0.76
N GLY A 74 22.81 -4.96 -0.51
CA GLY A 74 21.47 -5.02 -1.06
C GLY A 74 20.78 -3.66 -1.17
N GLN A 75 19.96 -3.52 -2.21
CA GLN A 75 19.21 -2.29 -2.48
C GLN A 75 17.92 -2.25 -1.67
N LEU A 76 17.48 -1.05 -1.31
CA LEU A 76 16.24 -0.84 -0.58
C LEU A 76 15.29 0.03 -1.41
N ILE A 77 14.08 -0.49 -1.61
CA ILE A 77 12.95 0.28 -2.14
C ILE A 77 12.12 0.70 -0.91
N ALA A 78 12.05 1.98 -0.60
CA ALA A 78 11.19 2.46 0.48
C ALA A 78 9.72 2.38 0.02
N PRO A 79 8.81 1.78 0.81
CA PRO A 79 7.40 1.66 0.42
C PRO A 79 6.79 3.02 0.08
N MET A 80 5.96 3.04 -0.96
CA MET A 80 5.26 4.24 -1.37
C MET A 80 4.43 4.82 -0.23
N HIS A 81 4.58 6.12 0.03
CA HIS A 81 3.90 6.83 1.11
C HIS A 81 4.22 6.31 2.52
N VAL A 82 5.42 5.77 2.71
CA VAL A 82 5.93 5.47 4.05
C VAL A 82 6.00 6.74 4.88
N GLY A 83 5.52 6.66 6.12
CA GLY A 83 5.53 7.73 7.10
C GLY A 83 6.28 7.36 8.37
N PHE A 84 6.83 8.39 9.01
CA PHE A 84 7.59 8.32 10.24
C PHE A 84 6.84 9.07 11.33
N PHE A 85 6.46 8.34 12.38
CA PHE A 85 5.65 8.86 13.47
C PHE A 85 6.42 8.84 14.80
N GLN A 86 6.54 10.01 15.43
CA GLN A 86 7.08 10.20 16.77
C GLN A 86 6.19 11.18 17.56
N PRO A 87 5.71 10.80 18.76
CA PRO A 87 4.96 11.72 19.62
C PRO A 87 5.77 12.99 19.93
N GLY A 88 5.12 14.16 19.85
CA GLY A 88 5.73 15.46 20.17
C GLY A 88 6.63 16.05 19.08
N ALA A 89 6.71 15.43 17.91
CA ALA A 89 7.45 15.93 16.75
C ALA A 89 6.54 16.09 15.53
N GLN A 90 7.00 16.84 14.53
CA GLN A 90 6.37 16.93 13.22
C GLN A 90 6.65 15.66 12.40
N ASN A 91 5.64 14.80 12.28
CA ASN A 91 5.62 13.59 11.49
C ASN A 91 5.60 13.89 10.00
N HIS A 92 6.27 13.01 9.25
CA HIS A 92 6.45 13.15 7.82
C HIS A 92 6.05 11.88 7.08
N ALA A 93 5.59 12.03 5.85
CA ALA A 93 5.42 10.93 4.90
C ALA A 93 6.12 11.25 3.58
N THR A 94 6.65 10.21 2.93
CA THR A 94 7.17 10.30 1.56
C THR A 94 6.02 10.51 0.58
N SER A 95 6.31 11.14 -0.56
CA SER A 95 5.35 11.41 -1.65
C SER A 95 5.30 10.31 -2.71
N ARG A 96 6.29 9.42 -2.69
CA ARG A 96 6.55 8.42 -3.71
C ARG A 96 7.45 7.32 -3.15
N VAL A 97 7.67 6.28 -3.94
CA VAL A 97 8.76 5.33 -3.74
C VAL A 97 10.11 6.05 -3.78
N VAL A 98 11.01 5.64 -2.89
CA VAL A 98 12.39 6.12 -2.81
C VAL A 98 13.33 4.92 -2.93
N ILE A 99 14.36 5.02 -3.76
CA ILE A 99 15.32 3.95 -4.01
C ILE A 99 16.64 4.31 -3.35
N LEU A 100 17.20 3.38 -2.56
CA LEU A 100 18.44 3.57 -1.82
C LEU A 100 19.39 2.39 -2.08
N ALA A 101 20.56 2.66 -2.65
CA ALA A 101 21.65 1.67 -2.68
C ALA A 101 22.16 1.32 -1.27
N ASP A 102 22.91 0.23 -1.16
CA ASP A 102 23.51 -0.27 0.07
C ASP A 102 24.37 0.79 0.77
N GLY A 103 24.18 0.95 2.08
CA GLY A 103 24.91 1.92 2.90
C GLY A 103 24.69 3.39 2.55
N LYS A 104 23.83 3.73 1.57
CA LYS A 104 23.66 5.11 1.08
C LYS A 104 22.61 5.89 1.86
N GLN A 105 22.85 7.19 1.95
CA GLN A 105 21.89 8.19 2.40
C GLN A 105 21.30 8.93 1.19
N ILE A 106 20.04 9.31 1.30
CA ILE A 106 19.36 10.17 0.34
C ILE A 106 18.58 11.26 1.08
N THR A 107 18.59 12.45 0.51
CA THR A 107 17.71 13.55 0.94
C THR A 107 16.48 13.57 0.04
N VAL A 108 15.31 13.39 0.64
CA VAL A 108 14.00 13.48 -0.03
C VAL A 108 13.39 14.83 0.31
N ASN A 109 13.16 15.68 -0.69
CA ASN A 109 12.81 17.09 -0.50
C ASN A 109 11.32 17.41 -0.70
N ASP A 110 10.53 16.44 -1.12
CA ASP A 110 9.11 16.59 -1.42
C ASP A 110 8.24 15.76 -0.46
N CYS A 111 8.64 15.64 0.81
CA CYS A 111 7.83 14.97 1.82
C CYS A 111 6.62 15.82 2.25
N PHE A 112 5.64 15.16 2.87
CA PHE A 112 4.48 15.81 3.49
C PHE A 112 4.67 15.91 5.01
N CYS A 113 4.36 17.04 5.61
CA CYS A 113 4.08 17.10 7.04
C CYS A 113 2.65 16.60 7.28
N VAL A 114 2.46 15.59 8.13
CA VAL A 114 1.15 14.96 8.37
C VAL A 114 0.46 15.41 9.67
N GLN A 115 0.98 16.47 10.30
CA GLN A 115 0.31 17.17 11.40
C GLN A 115 0.34 18.67 11.14
N GLN A 116 -0.81 19.31 11.08
CA GLN A 116 -0.89 20.75 10.86
C GLN A 116 -0.29 21.52 12.05
N THR A 117 0.62 22.46 11.79
CA THR A 117 1.15 23.40 12.81
C THR A 117 1.86 22.76 14.03
N GLN A 118 2.27 21.49 13.96
CA GLN A 118 3.01 20.84 15.05
C GLN A 118 4.49 21.26 15.01
N GLY A 119 4.97 21.89 16.07
CA GLY A 119 6.39 22.19 16.21
C GLY A 119 7.23 20.95 16.51
N GLY A 120 8.54 21.03 16.24
CA GLY A 120 9.54 20.00 16.57
C GLY A 120 9.94 19.13 15.38
N LEU A 121 11.17 18.65 15.39
CA LEU A 121 11.72 17.78 14.35
C LEU A 121 11.80 16.34 14.87
N LEU A 122 11.60 15.37 13.98
CA LEU A 122 11.83 13.96 14.30
C LEU A 122 13.31 13.78 14.67
N GLN A 123 13.55 13.09 15.78
CA GLN A 123 14.90 12.72 16.22
C GLN A 123 15.13 11.24 15.89
N GLU A 124 16.40 10.83 15.85
CA GLU A 124 16.78 9.43 15.61
C GLU A 124 16.41 8.57 16.85
N ALA A 125 15.11 8.26 17.03
CA ALA A 125 14.62 7.33 18.06
C ALA A 125 13.18 6.84 17.75
N GLN A 126 12.97 5.53 17.94
CA GLN A 126 11.70 4.78 17.82
C GLN A 126 10.80 5.20 16.64
N GLN A 127 11.26 4.92 15.43
CA GLN A 127 10.50 5.11 14.19
C GLN A 127 9.29 4.16 14.18
N ARG A 128 8.08 4.70 14.34
CA ARG A 128 6.89 3.96 13.95
C ARG A 128 6.69 4.15 12.44
N PHE A 129 6.92 3.08 11.71
CA PHE A 129 6.59 2.99 10.29
C PHE A 129 5.08 2.94 10.14
N ILE A 130 4.55 3.89 9.37
CA ILE A 130 3.18 3.85 8.88
C ILE A 130 3.21 3.87 7.37
N ILE A 131 2.11 3.46 6.75
CA ILE A 131 1.82 3.78 5.35
C ILE A 131 0.54 4.62 5.38
N LEU A 132 0.49 5.68 4.56
CA LEU A 132 -0.68 6.56 4.54
C LEU A 132 -1.97 5.74 4.31
N PRO A 133 -3.07 6.06 5.03
CA PRO A 133 -4.39 5.48 4.79
C PRO A 133 -4.79 5.52 3.32
N LEU A 134 -5.49 4.49 2.84
CA LEU A 134 -5.90 4.35 1.43
C LEU A 134 -6.51 5.65 0.86
N GLY A 135 -7.47 6.24 1.58
CA GLY A 135 -8.17 7.47 1.15
C GLY A 135 -7.31 8.75 1.14
N LEU A 136 -6.01 8.67 1.45
CA LEU A 136 -5.05 9.75 1.27
C LEU A 136 -4.05 9.48 0.15
N ARG A 137 -3.88 8.23 -0.29
CA ARG A 137 -2.78 7.84 -1.18
C ARG A 137 -2.94 8.45 -2.58
N LYS A 138 -4.16 8.53 -3.12
CA LYS A 138 -4.42 9.17 -4.43
C LYS A 138 -4.06 10.66 -4.41
N ALA A 139 -4.48 11.39 -3.37
CA ALA A 139 -4.16 12.81 -3.20
C ALA A 139 -2.65 13.03 -2.95
N ALA A 140 -2.02 12.18 -2.14
CA ALA A 140 -0.57 12.22 -1.90
C ALA A 140 0.22 12.03 -3.21
N LEU A 141 -0.11 10.99 -3.99
CA LEU A 141 0.56 10.75 -5.27
C LEU A 141 0.34 11.90 -6.26
N ALA A 142 -0.87 12.45 -6.34
CA ALA A 142 -1.14 13.60 -7.21
C ALA A 142 -0.33 14.86 -6.86
N LYS A 143 0.13 14.98 -5.61
CA LYS A 143 0.89 16.13 -5.08
C LYS A 143 2.39 15.86 -4.94
N ARG A 144 2.90 14.75 -5.47
CA ARG A 144 4.34 14.46 -5.49
C ARG A 144 5.12 15.52 -6.28
N GLY A 145 6.38 15.75 -5.93
CA GLY A 145 7.24 16.75 -6.57
C GLY A 145 6.97 18.22 -6.21
N ASP A 146 5.85 18.54 -5.57
CA ASP A 146 5.65 19.85 -4.93
C ASP A 146 6.41 19.89 -3.59
N ASN A 147 7.19 20.94 -3.36
CA ASN A 147 8.01 21.10 -2.16
C ASN A 147 7.24 21.72 -0.97
N SER A 148 5.96 22.09 -1.16
CA SER A 148 5.12 22.61 -0.07
C SER A 148 4.80 21.50 0.93
N PHE A 149 5.41 21.54 2.11
CA PHE A 149 5.25 20.49 3.13
C PHE A 149 3.80 20.36 3.64
N SER A 150 2.99 21.41 3.57
CA SER A 150 1.62 21.49 4.11
C SER A 150 0.53 21.03 3.13
N ARG A 151 0.89 20.71 1.89
CA ARG A 151 -0.06 20.50 0.78
C ARG A 151 -1.02 19.31 0.95
N LEU A 152 -0.77 18.41 1.90
CA LEU A 152 -1.65 17.29 2.24
C LEU A 152 -2.63 17.60 3.39
N TRP A 153 -2.49 18.75 4.08
CA TRP A 153 -3.29 19.06 5.26
C TRP A 153 -4.79 19.13 4.98
N GLN A 154 -5.19 19.65 3.83
CA GLN A 154 -6.60 19.71 3.43
C GLN A 154 -7.16 18.30 3.21
N ASP A 155 -6.42 17.41 2.57
CA ASP A 155 -6.89 16.02 2.34
C ASP A 155 -6.94 15.24 3.65
N ILE A 156 -5.98 15.48 4.56
CA ILE A 156 -6.00 14.91 5.91
C ILE A 156 -7.23 15.39 6.67
N ASP A 157 -7.57 16.69 6.60
CA ASP A 157 -8.78 17.22 7.21
C ASP A 157 -10.04 16.54 6.64
N LEU A 158 -10.15 16.43 5.32
CA LEU A 158 -11.27 15.74 4.66
C LEU A 158 -11.35 14.26 5.07
N HIS A 159 -10.20 13.57 5.11
CA HIS A 159 -10.11 12.18 5.55
C HIS A 159 -10.58 12.02 7.00
N ASN A 160 -10.09 12.85 7.92
CA ASN A 160 -10.47 12.85 9.34
C ASN A 160 -11.99 13.02 9.53
N ARG A 161 -12.62 13.89 8.74
CA ARG A 161 -14.07 14.14 8.80
C ARG A 161 -14.89 12.88 8.48
N ARG A 162 -14.42 12.01 7.58
CA ARG A 162 -15.10 10.73 7.27
C ARG A 162 -15.20 9.81 8.51
N TYR A 163 -14.26 9.92 9.43
CA TYR A 163 -14.27 9.20 10.71
C TYR A 163 -14.98 9.97 11.85
N GLY A 164 -15.64 11.09 11.53
CA GLY A 164 -16.32 11.94 12.53
C GLY A 164 -15.36 12.73 13.43
N ILE A 165 -14.13 12.97 12.99
CA ILE A 165 -13.13 13.71 13.77
C ILE A 165 -13.19 15.19 13.41
N ALA A 166 -13.08 16.05 14.43
CA ALA A 166 -13.13 17.51 14.28
C ALA A 166 -11.96 18.05 13.42
N ARG A 167 -12.22 19.20 12.78
CA ARG A 167 -11.38 19.79 11.72
C ARG A 167 -9.89 19.90 12.06
N GLY A 168 -9.03 19.62 11.08
CA GLY A 168 -7.59 19.89 11.08
C GLY A 168 -6.78 18.81 10.35
N GLY A 169 -5.72 19.24 9.68
CA GLY A 169 -4.78 18.40 8.92
C GLY A 169 -3.82 17.58 9.79
N HIS A 170 -4.35 16.88 10.80
CA HIS A 170 -3.59 16.08 11.75
C HIS A 170 -3.94 14.60 11.63
N LEU A 171 -3.10 13.82 10.97
CA LEU A 171 -3.34 12.39 10.76
C LEU A 171 -3.39 11.61 12.10
N GLU A 172 -2.64 12.07 13.08
CA GLU A 172 -2.64 11.51 14.45
C GLU A 172 -4.00 11.53 15.14
N ARG A 173 -4.88 12.49 14.78
CA ARG A 173 -6.22 12.61 15.38
C ARG A 173 -7.11 11.47 14.94
N PHE A 174 -6.84 10.88 13.78
CA PHE A 174 -7.41 9.59 13.38
C PHE A 174 -6.64 8.44 14.03
N LEU A 175 -5.32 8.38 13.84
CA LEU A 175 -4.53 7.22 14.23
C LEU A 175 -4.65 6.89 15.72
N ARG A 176 -4.55 7.88 16.62
CA ARG A 176 -4.53 7.64 18.08
C ARG A 176 -5.82 7.01 18.62
N PRO A 177 -7.02 7.60 18.42
CA PRO A 177 -8.26 7.02 18.96
C PRO A 177 -8.66 5.72 18.26
N TYR A 178 -8.32 5.55 16.97
CA TYR A 178 -8.66 4.33 16.24
C TYR A 178 -7.61 3.23 16.37
N PHE A 179 -6.42 3.48 16.93
CA PHE A 179 -5.36 2.48 17.05
C PHE A 179 -5.81 1.17 17.70
N PRO A 180 -6.61 1.15 18.80
CA PRO A 180 -7.10 -0.11 19.37
C PRO A 180 -7.99 -0.92 18.42
N ARG A 181 -8.71 -0.24 17.51
CA ARG A 181 -9.53 -0.88 16.48
C ARG A 181 -8.74 -1.29 15.24
N LEU A 182 -7.63 -0.59 14.96
CA LEU A 182 -6.73 -0.90 13.86
C LEU A 182 -5.79 -2.05 14.20
N GLN A 183 -5.30 -2.13 15.44
CA GLN A 183 -4.32 -3.11 15.91
C GLN A 183 -4.66 -4.55 15.52
N PRO A 184 -5.91 -5.04 15.63
CA PRO A 184 -6.25 -6.41 15.23
C PRO A 184 -6.00 -6.71 13.75
N PHE A 185 -6.00 -5.70 12.86
CA PHE A 185 -5.70 -5.91 11.43
C PHE A 185 -4.24 -6.25 11.18
N ARG A 186 -3.31 -5.89 12.08
CA ARG A 186 -1.89 -6.24 11.94
C ARG A 186 -1.67 -7.74 11.79
N HIS A 187 -2.51 -8.54 12.45
CA HIS A 187 -2.46 -10.00 12.49
C HIS A 187 -3.75 -10.63 12.00
N ALA A 188 -4.57 -9.89 11.23
CA ALA A 188 -5.85 -10.40 10.74
C ALA A 188 -5.70 -11.50 9.69
N PHE A 189 -4.54 -11.56 9.04
CA PHE A 189 -4.27 -12.47 7.94
C PHE A 189 -2.94 -13.18 8.19
N GLU A 190 -2.93 -14.47 7.91
CA GLU A 190 -1.74 -15.30 7.89
C GLU A 190 -0.87 -14.90 6.70
N ILE A 191 0.43 -14.70 6.95
CA ILE A 191 1.40 -14.48 5.88
C ILE A 191 1.90 -15.85 5.44
N LEU A 192 1.65 -16.20 4.18
CA LEU A 192 2.04 -17.50 3.65
C LEU A 192 3.56 -17.56 3.37
N PRO A 193 4.18 -18.76 3.40
CA PRO A 193 5.54 -18.93 2.90
C PRO A 193 5.67 -18.40 1.48
N GLN A 194 6.79 -17.72 1.20
CA GLN A 194 7.10 -17.12 -0.10
C GLN A 194 6.14 -16.02 -0.58
N GLN A 195 5.14 -15.61 0.20
CA GLN A 195 4.26 -14.52 -0.19
C GLN A 195 5.06 -13.23 -0.41
N VAL A 196 4.92 -12.63 -1.59
CA VAL A 196 5.59 -11.38 -1.98
C VAL A 196 4.63 -10.21 -2.12
N GLY A 197 3.32 -10.45 -2.04
CA GLY A 197 2.32 -9.41 -2.21
C GLY A 197 0.93 -9.83 -1.77
N ALA A 198 -0.03 -8.93 -1.97
CA ALA A 198 -1.45 -9.22 -1.84
C ALA A 198 -2.30 -8.28 -2.70
N ALA A 199 -3.44 -8.79 -3.15
CA ALA A 199 -4.56 -7.99 -3.63
C ALA A 199 -5.55 -7.77 -2.47
N TYR A 200 -5.98 -6.53 -2.28
CA TYR A 200 -6.77 -6.07 -1.15
C TYR A 200 -8.20 -5.78 -1.57
N PHE A 201 -9.16 -6.33 -0.84
CA PHE A 201 -10.59 -6.15 -1.08
C PHE A 201 -11.29 -5.54 0.13
N ILE A 202 -12.12 -4.52 -0.11
CA ILE A 202 -12.97 -3.88 0.90
C ILE A 202 -14.41 -3.99 0.45
N ALA A 203 -15.27 -4.59 1.28
CA ALA A 203 -16.67 -4.89 0.96
C ALA A 203 -16.82 -5.57 -0.42
N GLY A 204 -15.92 -6.51 -0.74
CA GLY A 204 -15.92 -7.24 -2.01
C GLY A 204 -15.43 -6.45 -3.22
N GLN A 205 -14.98 -5.21 -3.07
CA GLN A 205 -14.37 -4.44 -4.17
C GLN A 205 -12.84 -4.53 -4.09
N LEU A 206 -12.19 -4.84 -5.21
CA LEU A 206 -10.72 -4.80 -5.32
C LEU A 206 -10.25 -3.35 -5.21
N VAL A 207 -9.50 -2.99 -4.17
CA VAL A 207 -9.12 -1.59 -3.87
C VAL A 207 -7.62 -1.33 -3.97
N GLY A 208 -6.79 -2.38 -3.91
CA GLY A 208 -5.35 -2.24 -3.92
C GLY A 208 -4.62 -3.51 -4.33
N ILE A 209 -3.46 -3.35 -4.93
CA ILE A 209 -2.53 -4.45 -5.26
C ILE A 209 -1.13 -4.01 -4.85
N GLU A 210 -0.51 -4.81 -3.99
CA GLU A 210 0.82 -4.55 -3.46
C GLU A 210 1.72 -5.74 -3.78
N VAL A 211 2.86 -5.48 -4.42
CA VAL A 211 3.90 -6.48 -4.70
C VAL A 211 5.23 -5.93 -4.23
N THR A 212 5.98 -6.76 -3.55
CA THR A 212 7.30 -6.44 -3.02
C THR A 212 8.35 -7.37 -3.63
N PRO A 213 9.65 -7.02 -3.53
CA PRO A 213 10.69 -7.79 -4.19
C PRO A 213 10.68 -9.27 -3.76
N ASN A 214 10.60 -9.52 -2.45
CA ASN A 214 10.73 -10.85 -1.88
C ASN A 214 9.90 -11.02 -0.60
N ALA A 215 9.84 -12.26 -0.09
CA ALA A 215 9.01 -12.59 1.06
C ALA A 215 9.52 -12.02 2.39
N ALA A 216 10.81 -11.69 2.51
CA ALA A 216 11.32 -10.98 3.69
C ALA A 216 10.79 -9.56 3.72
N TYR A 217 10.83 -8.86 2.58
CA TYR A 217 10.24 -7.55 2.43
C TYR A 217 8.73 -7.57 2.72
N TRP A 218 7.99 -8.54 2.17
CA TRP A 218 6.54 -8.61 2.40
C TRP A 218 6.18 -8.79 3.88
N ARG A 219 6.94 -9.62 4.62
CA ARG A 219 6.72 -9.83 6.06
C ARG A 219 6.82 -8.54 6.87
N ASP A 220 7.67 -7.61 6.45
CA ASP A 220 7.78 -6.29 7.06
C ASP A 220 6.59 -5.40 6.73
N VAL A 221 6.24 -5.33 5.45
CA VAL A 221 5.32 -4.29 4.94
C VAL A 221 3.86 -4.70 5.00
N GLY A 222 3.53 -5.97 4.78
CA GLY A 222 2.16 -6.49 4.80
C GLY A 222 1.40 -6.13 6.08
N PRO A 223 1.94 -6.39 7.29
CA PRO A 223 1.29 -6.02 8.55
C PRO A 223 1.05 -4.51 8.69
N ILE A 224 1.94 -3.67 8.16
CA ILE A 224 1.86 -2.20 8.20
C ILE A 224 0.77 -1.70 7.24
N LEU A 225 0.69 -2.29 6.04
CA LEU A 225 -0.39 -2.04 5.09
C LEU A 225 -1.75 -2.43 5.69
N ASN A 226 -1.83 -3.59 6.34
CA ASN A 226 -3.05 -4.09 6.94
C ASN A 226 -3.56 -3.17 8.06
N ILE A 227 -2.67 -2.66 8.92
CA ILE A 227 -3.08 -1.81 10.05
C ILE A 227 -3.32 -0.35 9.64
N TYR A 228 -2.45 0.27 8.84
CA TYR A 228 -2.50 1.72 8.60
C TYR A 228 -3.17 2.10 7.28
N CYS A 229 -3.07 1.27 6.25
CA CYS A 229 -3.61 1.56 4.92
C CYS A 229 -5.00 0.96 4.73
N TYR A 230 -5.08 -0.37 4.57
CA TYR A 230 -6.31 -1.05 4.18
C TYR A 230 -7.26 -1.32 5.36
N GLY A 231 -6.73 -1.56 6.56
CA GLY A 231 -7.54 -1.68 7.77
C GLY A 231 -8.27 -0.40 8.13
N ALA A 232 -7.70 0.77 7.82
CA ALA A 232 -8.39 2.06 7.96
C ALA A 232 -9.61 2.11 7.03
N ALA A 233 -9.43 1.77 5.75
CA ALA A 233 -10.54 1.69 4.79
C ALA A 233 -11.61 0.67 5.21
N ALA A 234 -11.20 -0.49 5.74
CA ALA A 234 -12.12 -1.49 6.27
C ALA A 234 -12.96 -0.97 7.45
N LEU A 235 -12.34 -0.24 8.39
CA LEU A 235 -13.09 0.39 9.49
C LEU A 235 -14.10 1.42 8.99
N LEU A 236 -13.75 2.15 7.94
CA LEU A 236 -14.65 3.12 7.33
C LEU A 236 -15.84 2.42 6.65
N ALA A 237 -15.57 1.36 5.87
CA ALA A 237 -16.62 0.52 5.26
C ALA A 237 -17.56 -0.08 6.33
N GLN A 238 -17.04 -0.54 7.46
CA GLN A 238 -17.86 -1.01 8.59
C GLN A 238 -18.73 0.09 9.19
N ARG A 239 -18.21 1.33 9.32
CA ARG A 239 -18.96 2.47 9.82
C ARG A 239 -20.15 2.79 8.92
N TYR A 240 -19.95 2.72 7.60
CA TYR A 240 -21.00 2.94 6.60
C TYR A 240 -21.86 1.69 6.32
N ARG A 241 -21.58 0.57 7.00
CA ARG A 241 -22.31 -0.70 6.85
C ARG A 241 -22.30 -1.21 5.41
N LEU A 242 -21.22 -0.96 4.68
CA LEU A 242 -21.01 -1.55 3.37
C LEU A 242 -20.94 -3.07 3.51
N LYS A 243 -21.50 -3.80 2.55
CA LYS A 243 -21.51 -5.26 2.54
C LYS A 243 -20.94 -5.74 1.21
N ALA A 244 -20.14 -6.81 1.26
CA ALA A 244 -19.82 -7.54 0.06
C ALA A 244 -21.08 -8.27 -0.43
N GLU A 245 -21.20 -8.41 -1.75
CA GLU A 245 -22.05 -9.44 -2.31
C GLU A 245 -21.42 -10.80 -1.97
N GLU A 246 -22.03 -11.51 -1.02
CA GLU A 246 -21.63 -12.86 -0.64
C GLU A 246 -22.52 -13.86 -1.40
N GLN A 247 -21.91 -14.90 -1.95
CA GLN A 247 -22.68 -16.01 -2.51
C GLN A 247 -23.43 -16.70 -1.37
N LYS A 248 -24.76 -16.64 -1.42
CA LYS A 248 -25.59 -17.37 -0.48
C LYS A 248 -25.51 -18.86 -0.80
N ILE A 249 -25.09 -19.65 0.17
CA ILE A 249 -25.18 -21.10 0.07
C ILE A 249 -26.66 -21.46 0.15
N ASP A 250 -27.16 -22.10 -0.90
CA ASP A 250 -28.50 -22.67 -0.88
C ASP A 250 -28.52 -23.85 0.11
N LEU A 251 -29.45 -23.80 1.07
CA LEU A 251 -29.64 -24.84 2.08
C LEU A 251 -30.82 -25.76 1.76
N GLU A 252 -31.58 -25.49 0.70
CA GLU A 252 -32.71 -26.32 0.30
C GLU A 252 -32.25 -27.68 -0.22
N GLY A 253 -32.92 -28.75 0.21
CA GLY A 253 -32.66 -30.10 -0.27
C GLY A 253 -31.33 -30.72 0.17
N LEU A 254 -30.71 -30.23 1.24
CA LEU A 254 -29.55 -30.90 1.85
C LEU A 254 -29.97 -32.25 2.46
N ALA A 255 -29.33 -33.35 2.06
CA ALA A 255 -29.56 -34.67 2.63
C ALA A 255 -28.74 -34.90 3.91
N ASP A 256 -27.50 -34.39 3.95
CA ASP A 256 -26.58 -34.57 5.06
C ASP A 256 -25.51 -33.46 5.17
N LEU A 257 -24.51 -33.68 6.03
CA LEU A 257 -23.39 -32.75 6.23
C LEU A 257 -22.37 -32.77 5.08
N ASP A 258 -22.28 -33.86 4.32
CA ASP A 258 -21.36 -33.96 3.19
C ASP A 258 -21.87 -33.11 2.02
N ASP A 259 -23.19 -33.06 1.81
CA ASP A 259 -23.84 -32.14 0.88
C ASP A 259 -23.55 -30.68 1.23
N LEU A 260 -23.66 -30.31 2.52
CA LEU A 260 -23.35 -28.96 2.98
C LEU A 260 -21.87 -28.63 2.77
N ALA A 261 -20.97 -29.57 3.07
CA ALA A 261 -19.54 -29.40 2.88
C ALA A 261 -19.19 -29.23 1.39
N GLN A 262 -19.86 -29.96 0.49
CA GLN A 262 -19.69 -29.82 -0.95
C GLN A 262 -20.16 -28.46 -1.44
N ARG A 263 -21.38 -28.02 -1.10
CA ARG A 263 -21.88 -26.69 -1.49
C ARG A 263 -21.02 -25.55 -0.93
N LEU A 264 -20.48 -25.71 0.27
CA LEU A 264 -19.54 -24.75 0.85
C LEU A 264 -18.21 -24.70 0.09
N ARG A 265 -17.68 -25.85 -0.37
CA ARG A 265 -16.48 -25.89 -1.23
C ARG A 265 -16.73 -25.18 -2.54
N GLU A 266 -17.83 -25.51 -3.22
CA GLU A 266 -18.20 -24.90 -4.51
C GLU A 266 -18.35 -23.38 -4.40
N ALA A 267 -19.00 -22.88 -3.34
CA ALA A 267 -19.15 -21.45 -3.12
C ALA A 267 -17.79 -20.75 -2.92
N ARG A 268 -16.86 -21.40 -2.20
CA ARG A 268 -15.50 -20.87 -1.98
C ARG A 268 -14.66 -20.91 -3.25
N GLU A 269 -14.77 -21.96 -4.05
CA GLU A 269 -14.09 -22.08 -5.34
C GLU A 269 -14.58 -21.03 -6.33
N TRP A 270 -15.90 -20.79 -6.37
CA TRP A 270 -16.48 -19.72 -7.16
C TRP A 270 -15.98 -18.34 -6.69
N GLU A 271 -15.98 -18.05 -5.38
CA GLU A 271 -15.45 -16.79 -4.88
C GLU A 271 -13.96 -16.63 -5.23
N ALA A 272 -13.15 -17.69 -5.09
CA ALA A 272 -11.75 -17.70 -5.48
C ALA A 272 -11.54 -17.37 -6.96
N ALA A 273 -12.34 -17.98 -7.85
CA ALA A 273 -12.30 -17.71 -9.27
C ALA A 273 -12.65 -16.25 -9.58
N VAL A 274 -13.75 -15.72 -9.04
CA VAL A 274 -14.16 -14.33 -9.24
C VAL A 274 -13.09 -13.34 -8.76
N ARG A 275 -12.46 -13.59 -7.60
CA ARG A 275 -11.38 -12.74 -7.09
C ARG A 275 -10.13 -12.81 -7.98
N ALA A 276 -9.78 -14.01 -8.44
CA ALA A 276 -8.65 -14.20 -9.34
C ALA A 276 -8.88 -13.48 -10.68
N ASP A 277 -10.08 -13.57 -11.24
CA ASP A 277 -10.46 -12.89 -12.48
C ASP A 277 -10.32 -11.36 -12.34
N LEU A 278 -10.84 -10.77 -11.26
CA LEU A 278 -10.68 -9.33 -10.99
C LEU A 278 -9.20 -8.91 -10.89
N ILE A 279 -8.34 -9.74 -10.31
CA ILE A 279 -6.90 -9.47 -10.23
C ILE A 279 -6.25 -9.53 -11.62
N GLN A 280 -6.62 -10.54 -12.43
CA GLN A 280 -6.11 -10.68 -13.80
C GLN A 280 -6.59 -9.55 -14.72
N GLU A 281 -7.84 -9.10 -14.58
CA GLU A 281 -8.37 -7.95 -15.29
C GLU A 281 -7.51 -6.70 -15.02
N VAL A 282 -7.21 -6.41 -13.76
CA VAL A 282 -6.35 -5.27 -13.39
C VAL A 282 -4.92 -5.45 -13.91
N ALA A 283 -4.38 -6.67 -13.89
CA ALA A 283 -3.04 -6.96 -14.41
C ALA A 283 -2.93 -6.76 -15.93
N ALA A 284 -4.02 -7.03 -16.67
CA ALA A 284 -4.11 -6.93 -18.12
C ALA A 284 -4.51 -5.53 -18.63
N LEU A 285 -4.82 -4.59 -17.73
CA LEU A 285 -5.15 -3.22 -18.12
C LEU A 285 -4.02 -2.56 -18.93
N PRO A 286 -4.34 -1.74 -19.94
CA PRO A 286 -3.33 -1.00 -20.70
C PRO A 286 -2.87 0.23 -19.92
N TRP A 287 -1.90 0.04 -19.03
CA TRP A 287 -1.45 1.07 -18.10
C TRP A 287 -0.74 2.22 -18.81
N GLN A 288 -1.18 3.45 -18.55
CA GLN A 288 -0.42 4.64 -18.89
C GLN A 288 0.71 4.79 -17.88
N SER A 289 1.95 4.91 -18.36
CA SER A 289 3.13 5.05 -17.50
C SER A 289 4.02 6.22 -17.86
N SER A 290 4.66 6.82 -16.85
CA SER A 290 5.72 7.82 -17.01
C SER A 290 6.84 7.58 -16.01
N VAL A 291 8.10 7.72 -16.45
CA VAL A 291 9.26 7.58 -15.56
C VAL A 291 9.33 8.77 -14.60
N GLU A 292 9.55 8.48 -13.32
CA GLU A 292 9.69 9.51 -12.28
C GLU A 292 11.09 9.57 -11.68
N ASP A 293 11.77 8.43 -11.66
CA ASP A 293 13.09 8.27 -11.10
C ASP A 293 13.79 7.12 -11.83
N GLU A 294 15.05 7.32 -12.19
CA GLU A 294 15.92 6.29 -12.73
C GLU A 294 17.24 6.35 -11.98
N THR A 295 17.41 5.44 -11.02
CA THR A 295 18.53 5.46 -10.09
C THR A 295 18.95 4.03 -9.76
N HIS A 296 20.26 3.78 -9.68
CA HIS A 296 20.85 2.48 -9.33
C HIS A 296 20.38 1.29 -10.21
N GLY A 297 20.10 1.55 -11.49
CA GLY A 297 19.62 0.52 -12.43
C GLY A 297 18.13 0.19 -12.31
N LEU A 298 17.41 0.97 -11.50
CA LEU A 298 15.97 0.82 -11.27
C LEU A 298 15.21 2.00 -11.84
N ARG A 299 14.02 1.71 -12.37
CA ARG A 299 13.11 2.70 -12.95
C ARG A 299 11.83 2.72 -12.14
N ALA A 300 11.58 3.81 -11.43
CA ALA A 300 10.30 4.06 -10.79
C ALA A 300 9.36 4.73 -11.79
N LEU A 301 8.23 4.09 -12.03
CA LEU A 301 7.20 4.52 -12.95
C LEU A 301 5.97 4.95 -12.15
N TYR A 302 5.42 6.12 -12.47
CA TYR A 302 4.03 6.42 -12.18
C TYR A 302 3.15 5.70 -13.18
N VAL A 303 2.08 5.09 -12.70
CA VAL A 303 1.15 4.34 -13.53
C VAL A 303 -0.29 4.72 -13.22
N GLN A 304 -1.13 4.78 -14.25
CA GLN A 304 -2.53 5.12 -14.13
C GLN A 304 -3.37 4.37 -15.18
N GLN A 305 -4.56 3.93 -14.78
CA GLN A 305 -5.60 3.52 -15.70
C GLN A 305 -6.99 3.71 -15.07
N GLY A 306 -7.82 4.56 -15.69
CA GLY A 306 -9.12 4.93 -15.11
C GLY A 306 -8.96 5.48 -13.69
N GLU A 307 -9.59 4.81 -12.72
CA GLU A 307 -9.54 5.19 -11.30
C GLU A 307 -8.30 4.68 -10.57
N TRP A 308 -7.60 3.71 -11.16
CA TRP A 308 -6.39 3.14 -10.60
C TRP A 308 -5.21 4.05 -10.83
N VAL A 309 -4.44 4.24 -9.75
CA VAL A 309 -3.16 4.96 -9.79
C VAL A 309 -2.15 4.26 -8.90
N GLY A 310 -0.87 4.50 -9.14
CA GLY A 310 0.16 3.94 -8.29
C GLY A 310 1.56 4.13 -8.82
N GLN A 311 2.48 3.33 -8.28
CA GLN A 311 3.86 3.27 -8.76
C GLN A 311 4.33 1.83 -8.93
N VAL A 312 5.17 1.64 -9.93
CA VAL A 312 5.84 0.37 -10.25
C VAL A 312 7.34 0.63 -10.28
N VAL A 313 8.15 -0.26 -9.69
CA VAL A 313 9.60 -0.23 -9.87
C VAL A 313 10.02 -1.40 -10.74
N LYS A 314 10.76 -1.09 -11.80
CA LYS A 314 11.34 -2.09 -12.70
C LYS A 314 12.85 -2.18 -12.55
N GLU A 315 13.37 -3.40 -12.62
CA GLU A 315 14.79 -3.67 -12.88
C GLU A 315 14.89 -4.28 -14.28
N LYS A 316 15.48 -3.54 -15.22
CA LYS A 316 15.36 -3.82 -16.66
C LYS A 316 13.88 -3.93 -17.07
N ASP A 317 13.43 -5.10 -17.51
CA ASP A 317 12.05 -5.35 -17.93
C ASP A 317 11.19 -6.04 -16.86
N GLU A 318 11.80 -6.45 -15.74
CA GLU A 318 11.12 -7.17 -14.67
C GLU A 318 10.47 -6.22 -13.67
N VAL A 319 9.24 -6.55 -13.24
CA VAL A 319 8.51 -5.81 -12.21
C VAL A 319 8.90 -6.31 -10.82
N VAL A 320 9.56 -5.46 -10.05
CA VAL A 320 10.12 -5.81 -8.74
C VAL A 320 9.20 -5.34 -7.61
N TYR A 321 8.57 -4.17 -7.77
CA TYR A 321 7.67 -3.58 -6.79
C TYR A 321 6.44 -2.99 -7.48
N VAL A 322 5.29 -3.14 -6.84
CA VAL A 322 4.02 -2.58 -7.27
C VAL A 322 3.31 -2.02 -6.05
N SER A 323 2.77 -0.82 -6.19
CA SER A 323 1.77 -0.29 -5.27
C SER A 323 0.69 0.42 -6.07
N LEU A 324 -0.41 -0.28 -6.30
CA LEU A 324 -1.59 0.21 -7.01
C LEU A 324 -2.75 0.34 -6.06
N PHE A 325 -3.55 1.37 -6.24
CA PHE A 325 -4.74 1.57 -5.45
C PHE A 325 -5.77 2.43 -6.19
N ARG A 326 -7.02 2.27 -5.78
CA ARG A 326 -8.12 3.17 -6.10
C ARG A 326 -8.93 3.45 -4.83
N ASP A 327 -9.62 4.57 -4.79
CA ASP A 327 -10.41 4.97 -3.63
C ASP A 327 -11.87 4.60 -3.90
N VAL A 328 -12.33 3.46 -3.36
CA VAL A 328 -13.67 2.91 -3.68
C VAL A 328 -14.66 3.14 -2.55
N VAL A 329 -14.18 3.44 -1.34
CA VAL A 329 -15.03 3.70 -0.16
C VAL A 329 -15.61 5.13 -0.19
N VAL A 330 -15.31 5.92 -1.21
CA VAL A 330 -15.65 7.35 -1.29
C VAL A 330 -16.81 7.63 -2.22
N ASP A 331 -16.94 6.87 -3.30
CA ASP A 331 -17.96 7.14 -4.31
C ASP A 331 -19.34 6.62 -3.89
N GLU A 332 -19.43 5.82 -2.83
CA GLU A 332 -20.67 5.26 -2.27
C GLU A 332 -21.17 5.98 -1.00
N VAL A 333 -20.51 7.06 -0.55
CA VAL A 333 -20.78 7.74 0.74
C VAL A 333 -21.23 9.19 0.59
#